data_AF-A0A7J9V0W1-F1
#
_entry.id   AF-A0A7J9V0W1-F1
#
_cell.length_a   1.000
_cell.length_b   1.000
_cell.length_c   1.000
_cell.angle_alpha   90.00
_cell.angle_beta   90.00
_cell.angle_gamma   90.00
#
_symmetry.space_group_name_H-M   'P 1'
#
loop_
_entity.id
_entity.type
_entity.pdbx_description
1 polymer ?
#
loop_
_entity_poly.entity_id
_entity_poly.type
_entity_poly.pdbx_seq_one_letter_code
_entity_poly.pdbx_strand_id
1 'polypeptide(L)'
;VAGSALATAEQLEVKGRAPKTGYERDLFGSGWVDVDHNGCDTRNDILARDLEGETFKPGTRDCVVLTGTLADPYSGETIAFARGNGTSNEVQIDHVVALSDAWQKGAQGWDEGTRVAFANDPRNLLAVDGPLNGQKGDADAATWLPPNRAYRCAYVARQVGVKAIYGLWVTQAEQDAMVRVLSTCPDQPLPDGVGAAAAAGGAAAAGPAPVPAPAPTSGPAPAPAPADVPYANCAAARAAGAAPVHRGDPGYGKHLDRDGDGVGCE
;
A
#
# COMPACT_ATOMS: atom_id res chain seq x y z
N VAL A 1 -20.67 2.99 20.68
CA VAL A 1 -21.56 4.14 20.39
C VAL A 1 -21.90 4.15 18.89
N ALA A 2 -23.08 4.59 18.46
CA ALA A 2 -23.34 4.74 17.02
C ALA A 2 -22.25 5.68 16.42
N GLY A 3 -21.60 5.24 15.34
CA GLY A 3 -20.47 5.97 14.73
C GLY A 3 -19.09 5.71 15.34
N SER A 4 -18.96 4.81 16.34
CA SER A 4 -17.65 4.34 16.84
C SER A 4 -16.95 3.40 15.85
N ALA A 5 -15.62 3.33 15.93
CA ALA A 5 -14.84 2.40 15.12
C ALA A 5 -15.24 0.93 15.36
N LEU A 6 -15.58 0.57 16.61
CA LEU A 6 -16.04 -0.79 16.94
C LEU A 6 -17.31 -1.16 16.16
N ALA A 7 -18.32 -0.29 16.21
CA ALA A 7 -19.57 -0.52 15.49
C ALA A 7 -19.38 -0.60 13.97
N THR A 8 -18.42 0.15 13.40
CA THR A 8 -18.07 0.06 11.97
C THR A 8 -17.33 -1.23 11.65
N ALA A 9 -16.43 -1.69 12.52
CA ALA A 9 -15.67 -2.93 12.31
C ALA A 9 -16.59 -4.15 12.19
N GLU A 10 -17.63 -4.22 13.03
CA GLU A 10 -18.65 -5.28 13.01
C GLU A 10 -19.49 -5.31 11.72
N GLN A 11 -19.52 -4.19 10.98
CA GLN A 11 -20.28 -4.04 9.74
C GLN A 11 -19.43 -4.24 8.48
N LEU A 12 -18.10 -4.33 8.60
CA LEU A 12 -17.24 -4.62 7.46
C LEU A 12 -17.60 -5.98 6.87
N GLU A 13 -17.69 -6.03 5.54
CA GLU A 13 -17.98 -7.29 4.85
C GLU A 13 -16.89 -8.32 5.14
N VAL A 14 -17.29 -9.56 5.43
CA VAL A 14 -16.36 -10.66 5.72
C VAL A 14 -16.31 -11.63 4.54
N LYS A 15 -15.12 -11.81 3.97
CA LYS A 15 -14.83 -12.78 2.90
C LYS A 15 -13.43 -13.38 3.07
N GLY A 16 -13.14 -14.46 2.34
CA GLY A 16 -11.78 -14.99 2.23
C GLY A 16 -10.83 -14.00 1.52
N ARG A 17 -9.51 -14.23 1.64
CA ARG A 17 -8.52 -13.50 0.83
C ARG A 17 -8.65 -13.95 -0.63
N ALA A 18 -8.73 -12.99 -1.55
CA ALA A 18 -8.55 -13.26 -2.97
C ALA A 18 -7.07 -13.57 -3.27
N PRO A 19 -6.75 -14.25 -4.39
CA PRO A 19 -5.37 -14.49 -4.80
C PRO A 19 -4.56 -13.20 -4.96
N LYS A 20 -3.26 -13.24 -4.68
CA LYS A 20 -2.33 -12.13 -4.95
C LYS A 20 -1.91 -12.04 -6.43
N THR A 21 -2.35 -12.96 -7.27
CA THR A 21 -2.02 -13.02 -8.70
C THR A 21 -2.28 -11.67 -9.38
N GLY A 22 -1.31 -11.23 -10.20
CA GLY A 22 -1.40 -9.98 -10.96
C GLY A 22 -1.19 -8.71 -10.11
N TYR A 23 -0.89 -8.83 -8.82
CA TYR A 23 -0.50 -7.68 -8.02
C TYR A 23 0.89 -7.18 -8.42
N GLU A 24 0.94 -5.94 -8.88
CA GLU A 24 2.17 -5.16 -8.98
C GLU A 24 1.96 -3.84 -8.22
N ARG A 25 2.98 -3.39 -7.48
CA ARG A 25 2.87 -2.16 -6.67
C ARG A 25 2.53 -0.94 -7.54
N ASP A 26 3.08 -0.89 -8.75
CA ASP A 26 2.92 0.22 -9.69
C ASP A 26 1.49 0.37 -10.21
N LEU A 27 0.64 -0.65 -10.02
CA LEU A 27 -0.81 -0.54 -10.29
C LEU A 27 -1.54 0.47 -9.38
N PHE A 28 -0.88 0.91 -8.31
CA PHE A 28 -1.35 1.95 -7.41
C PHE A 28 -0.74 3.33 -7.71
N GLY A 29 -0.05 3.46 -8.85
CA GLY A 29 0.57 4.69 -9.32
C GLY A 29 2.10 4.69 -9.19
N SER A 30 2.73 5.59 -9.93
CA SER A 30 4.17 5.80 -9.96
C SER A 30 4.65 6.68 -8.80
N GLY A 31 4.50 6.19 -7.58
CA GLY A 31 4.97 6.85 -6.37
C GLY A 31 3.99 7.86 -5.77
N TRP A 32 4.52 8.88 -5.10
CA TRP A 32 3.73 9.90 -4.40
C TRP A 32 3.31 10.99 -5.38
N VAL A 33 2.01 11.26 -5.43
CA VAL A 33 1.46 12.33 -6.27
C VAL A 33 1.01 13.51 -5.40
N ASP A 34 0.79 14.66 -6.03
CA ASP A 34 0.20 15.84 -5.39
C ASP A 34 -1.33 15.75 -5.53
N VAL A 35 -2.00 15.18 -4.52
CA VAL A 35 -3.45 14.90 -4.56
C VAL A 35 -4.32 16.09 -4.21
N ASP A 36 -3.79 17.06 -3.45
CA ASP A 36 -4.51 18.25 -3.03
C ASP A 36 -4.16 19.49 -3.88
N HIS A 37 -3.22 19.32 -4.83
CA HIS A 37 -2.74 20.33 -5.76
C HIS A 37 -2.07 21.52 -5.04
N ASN A 38 -1.47 21.28 -3.88
CA ASN A 38 -0.74 22.29 -3.11
C ASN A 38 0.70 22.54 -3.64
N GLY A 39 1.20 21.66 -4.52
CA GLY A 39 2.53 21.71 -5.12
C GLY A 39 3.59 20.82 -4.44
N CYS A 40 3.21 20.05 -3.42
CA CYS A 40 4.03 19.09 -2.71
C CYS A 40 3.57 17.66 -3.05
N ASP A 41 4.49 16.70 -3.01
CA ASP A 41 4.10 15.30 -3.12
C ASP A 41 3.50 14.81 -1.79
N THR A 42 2.62 13.81 -1.88
CA THR A 42 1.94 13.24 -0.71
C THR A 42 2.92 12.84 0.39
N ARG A 43 4.11 12.29 0.06
CA ARG A 43 5.09 11.92 1.11
C ARG A 43 5.50 13.13 1.94
N ASN A 44 5.77 14.24 1.29
CA ASN A 44 6.15 15.47 1.96
C ASN A 44 5.00 16.08 2.75
N ASP A 45 3.76 15.97 2.26
CA ASP A 45 2.57 16.36 3.04
C ASP A 45 2.43 15.54 4.32
N ILE A 46 2.64 14.23 4.25
CA ILE A 46 2.58 13.36 5.44
C ILE A 46 3.74 13.66 6.39
N LEU A 47 4.96 13.89 5.89
CA LEU A 47 6.07 14.28 6.75
C LEU A 47 5.82 15.63 7.44
N ALA A 48 5.33 16.64 6.72
CA ALA A 48 5.01 17.94 7.31
C ALA A 48 3.85 17.86 8.32
N ARG A 49 2.90 16.94 8.11
CA ARG A 49 1.78 16.70 9.04
C ARG A 49 2.23 16.00 10.32
N ASP A 50 3.10 14.99 10.20
CA ASP A 50 3.40 14.04 11.29
C ASP A 50 4.70 14.35 12.05
N LEU A 51 5.58 15.20 11.51
CA LEU A 51 6.79 15.64 12.18
C LEU A 51 6.55 16.95 12.94
N GLU A 52 7.32 17.14 14.01
CA GLU A 52 7.42 18.41 14.73
C GLU A 52 8.79 19.06 14.52
N GLY A 53 8.82 20.39 14.43
CA GLY A 53 10.08 21.15 14.33
C GLY A 53 10.79 20.93 13.00
N GLU A 54 10.00 20.75 11.95
CA GLU A 54 10.47 20.43 10.62
C GLU A 54 11.24 21.58 9.96
N THR A 55 12.18 21.22 9.09
CA THR A 55 12.86 22.18 8.22
C THR A 55 12.66 21.80 6.77
N PHE A 56 12.66 22.80 5.89
CA PHE A 56 12.36 22.59 4.47
C PHE A 56 13.52 23.00 3.58
N LYS A 57 13.61 22.37 2.42
CA LYS A 57 14.60 22.71 1.40
C LYS A 57 14.30 24.12 0.86
N PRO A 58 15.27 25.05 0.89
CA PRO A 58 15.09 26.37 0.33
C PRO A 58 14.62 26.33 -1.13
N GLY A 59 13.72 27.25 -1.50
CA GLY A 59 13.18 27.34 -2.86
C GLY A 59 12.09 26.32 -3.19
N THR A 60 11.63 25.52 -2.22
CA THR A 60 10.55 24.52 -2.46
C THR A 60 9.18 24.95 -1.94
N ARG A 61 9.03 26.19 -1.46
CA ARG A 61 7.79 26.71 -0.83
C ARG A 61 7.32 25.80 0.32
N ASP A 62 8.26 25.43 1.18
CA ASP A 62 8.03 24.56 2.33
C ASP A 62 7.43 23.20 1.98
N CYS A 63 7.75 22.66 0.79
CA CYS A 63 7.36 21.30 0.42
C CYS A 63 8.38 20.26 0.86
N VAL A 64 9.65 20.41 0.48
CA VAL A 64 10.61 19.30 0.64
C VAL A 64 11.15 19.27 2.07
N VAL A 65 10.59 18.40 2.91
CA VAL A 65 11.01 18.24 4.31
C VAL A 65 12.42 17.66 4.38
N LEU A 66 13.32 18.35 5.08
CA LEU A 66 14.72 17.97 5.29
C LEU A 66 14.95 17.34 6.65
N THR A 67 14.33 17.86 7.70
CA THR A 67 14.47 17.32 9.06
C THR A 67 13.16 17.46 9.81
N GLY A 68 13.04 16.79 10.95
CA GLY A 68 11.97 16.96 11.92
C GLY A 68 12.08 15.91 13.03
N THR A 69 11.15 15.94 13.97
CA THR A 69 11.09 14.96 15.06
C THR A 69 9.77 14.21 14.98
N LEU A 70 9.83 12.89 14.85
CA LEU A 70 8.65 12.02 14.84
C LEU A 70 8.40 11.50 16.26
N ALA A 71 7.23 11.77 16.82
CA ALA A 71 6.69 10.98 17.92
C ALA A 71 6.07 9.71 17.32
N ASP A 72 6.87 8.64 17.18
CA ASP A 72 6.48 7.49 16.37
C ASP A 72 5.33 6.71 17.01
N PRO A 73 4.18 6.59 16.33
CA PRO A 73 3.03 5.92 16.90
C PRO A 73 3.23 4.40 17.00
N TYR A 74 4.12 3.80 16.22
CA TYR A 74 4.29 2.34 16.19
C TYR A 74 5.15 1.79 17.34
N SER A 75 6.29 2.42 17.59
CA SER A 75 7.21 2.10 18.69
C SER A 75 6.83 2.80 19.99
N GLY A 76 6.26 4.01 19.91
CA GLY A 76 6.10 4.91 21.06
C GLY A 76 7.37 5.69 21.41
N GLU A 77 8.41 5.59 20.59
CA GLU A 77 9.67 6.32 20.74
C GLU A 77 9.66 7.64 19.95
N THR A 78 10.68 8.46 20.19
CA THR A 78 10.91 9.69 19.41
C THR A 78 12.07 9.47 18.46
N ILE A 79 11.86 9.74 17.17
CA ILE A 79 12.83 9.52 16.10
C ILE A 79 13.18 10.86 15.45
N ALA A 80 14.46 11.19 15.40
CA ALA A 80 14.92 12.36 14.64
C ALA A 80 14.96 12.01 13.15
N PHE A 81 14.11 12.64 12.35
CA PHE A 81 14.14 12.50 10.91
C PHE A 81 15.21 13.41 10.32
N ALA A 82 16.07 12.85 9.48
CA ALA A 82 16.95 13.59 8.60
C ALA A 82 16.91 12.99 7.19
N ARG A 83 16.57 13.80 6.19
CA ARG A 83 16.60 13.40 4.79
C ARG A 83 18.05 13.15 4.38
N GLY A 84 18.32 11.93 3.94
CA GLY A 84 19.63 11.49 3.51
C GLY A 84 19.61 10.05 3.02
N ASN A 85 20.68 9.63 2.34
CA ASN A 85 20.86 8.24 1.96
C ASN A 85 21.05 7.40 3.22
N GLY A 86 20.22 6.36 3.41
CA GLY A 86 20.22 5.53 4.62
C GLY A 86 19.36 6.09 5.76
N THR A 87 19.45 7.39 6.09
CA THR A 87 18.69 8.00 7.20
C THR A 87 17.21 8.20 6.87
N SER A 88 16.86 8.41 5.59
CA SER A 88 15.45 8.53 5.19
C SER A 88 14.66 7.23 5.36
N ASN A 89 15.34 6.10 5.57
CA ASN A 89 14.69 4.81 5.79
C ASN A 89 14.34 4.57 7.27
N GLU A 90 14.84 5.42 8.19
CA GLU A 90 14.49 5.38 9.61
C GLU A 90 13.05 5.84 9.83
N VAL A 91 12.57 6.79 9.03
CA VAL A 91 11.15 7.20 8.98
C VAL A 91 10.57 6.94 7.60
N GLN A 92 9.60 6.05 7.54
CA GLN A 92 8.90 5.68 6.31
C GLN A 92 7.44 6.16 6.36
N ILE A 93 6.83 6.28 5.18
CA ILE A 93 5.39 6.51 5.10
C ILE A 93 4.74 5.14 4.90
N ASP A 94 4.02 4.68 5.93
CA ASP A 94 3.28 3.42 5.87
C ASP A 94 1.91 3.63 5.22
N HIS A 95 1.51 2.64 4.43
CA HIS A 95 0.12 2.39 4.08
C HIS A 95 -0.51 1.54 5.19
N VAL A 96 -1.23 2.20 6.12
CA VAL A 96 -1.82 1.58 7.31
C VAL A 96 -2.68 0.37 6.94
N VAL A 97 -3.42 0.44 5.83
CA VAL A 97 -3.89 -0.71 5.06
C VAL A 97 -2.95 -0.90 3.87
N ALA A 98 -2.14 -1.95 3.89
CA ALA A 98 -1.12 -2.20 2.88
C ALA A 98 -1.73 -2.40 1.48
N LEU A 99 -1.06 -1.91 0.44
CA LEU A 99 -1.54 -2.00 -0.95
C LEU A 99 -1.79 -3.47 -1.39
N SER A 100 -0.88 -4.37 -1.02
CA SER A 100 -1.02 -5.80 -1.30
C SER A 100 -2.15 -6.47 -0.49
N ASP A 101 -2.47 -5.97 0.70
CA ASP A 101 -3.61 -6.46 1.48
C ASP A 101 -4.92 -6.00 0.84
N ALA A 102 -4.99 -4.72 0.47
CA ALA A 102 -6.12 -4.14 -0.24
C ALA A 102 -6.40 -4.86 -1.57
N TRP A 103 -5.36 -5.21 -2.33
CA TRP A 103 -5.49 -6.00 -3.56
C TRP A 103 -6.24 -7.31 -3.32
N GLN A 104 -5.88 -8.05 -2.28
CA GLN A 104 -6.50 -9.34 -1.94
C GLN A 104 -7.88 -9.17 -1.28
N LYS A 105 -8.31 -7.93 -1.02
CA LYS A 105 -9.52 -7.61 -0.25
C LYS A 105 -10.44 -6.58 -0.92
N GLY A 106 -10.30 -6.40 -2.23
CA GLY A 106 -11.24 -5.61 -3.06
C GLY A 106 -10.59 -4.77 -4.14
N ALA A 107 -9.35 -4.32 -3.94
CA ALA A 107 -8.71 -3.39 -4.86
C ALA A 107 -8.37 -3.98 -6.25
N GLN A 108 -8.45 -5.30 -6.41
CA GLN A 108 -8.40 -5.98 -7.72
C GLN A 108 -9.49 -5.49 -8.69
N GLY A 109 -10.67 -5.14 -8.18
CA GLY A 109 -11.80 -4.70 -8.99
C GLY A 109 -11.83 -3.20 -9.25
N TRP A 110 -10.90 -2.43 -8.69
CA TRP A 110 -10.88 -0.98 -8.83
C TRP A 110 -10.27 -0.54 -10.15
N ASP A 111 -10.73 0.61 -10.65
CA ASP A 111 -10.02 1.33 -11.69
C ASP A 111 -8.67 1.89 -11.16
N GLU A 112 -7.83 2.35 -12.09
CA GLU A 112 -6.53 2.95 -11.76
C GLU A 112 -6.66 4.19 -10.88
N GLY A 113 -7.62 5.08 -11.17
CA GLY A 113 -7.81 6.31 -10.41
C GLY A 113 -8.11 6.05 -8.93
N THR A 114 -8.96 5.06 -8.65
CA THR A 114 -9.31 4.65 -7.28
C THR A 114 -8.11 4.03 -6.56
N ARG A 115 -7.28 3.23 -7.24
CA ARG A 115 -6.04 2.68 -6.68
C ARG A 115 -5.03 3.78 -6.34
N VAL A 116 -4.84 4.74 -7.25
CA VAL A 116 -3.96 5.90 -7.01
C VAL A 116 -4.46 6.75 -5.85
N ALA A 117 -5.78 7.00 -5.78
CA ALA A 117 -6.40 7.72 -4.68
C ALA A 117 -6.19 7.00 -3.35
N PHE A 118 -6.39 5.67 -3.29
CA PHE A 118 -6.14 4.87 -2.09
C PHE A 118 -4.68 4.92 -1.63
N ALA A 119 -3.74 4.89 -2.58
CA ALA A 119 -2.31 4.91 -2.28
C ALA A 119 -1.81 6.28 -1.79
N ASN A 120 -2.55 7.35 -2.06
CA ASN A 120 -2.18 8.70 -1.69
C ASN A 120 -3.15 9.36 -0.69
N ASP A 121 -4.18 8.65 -0.18
CA ASP A 121 -5.09 9.19 0.82
C ASP A 121 -4.37 9.37 2.17
N PRO A 122 -4.25 10.61 2.69
CA PRO A 122 -3.63 10.86 4.00
C PRO A 122 -4.25 10.09 5.17
N ARG A 123 -5.50 9.62 5.03
CA ARG A 123 -6.16 8.76 6.03
C ARG A 123 -5.57 7.35 6.06
N ASN A 124 -5.00 6.87 4.94
CA ASN A 124 -4.31 5.60 4.86
C ASN A 124 -2.78 5.72 5.08
N LEU A 125 -2.27 6.94 5.25
CA LEU A 125 -0.83 7.21 5.34
C LEU A 125 -0.40 7.73 6.70
N LEU A 126 0.79 7.30 7.13
CA LEU A 126 1.38 7.70 8.40
C LEU A 126 2.91 7.65 8.34
N ALA A 127 3.58 8.70 8.82
CA ALA A 127 5.02 8.63 9.08
C ALA A 127 5.27 7.74 10.31
N VAL A 128 6.13 6.74 10.16
CA VAL A 128 6.40 5.72 11.19
C VAL A 128 7.84 5.25 11.16
N ASP A 129 8.26 4.56 12.23
CA ASP A 129 9.51 3.80 12.29
C ASP A 129 9.64 2.81 11.12
N GLY A 130 10.73 2.95 10.36
CA GLY A 130 10.99 2.17 9.16
C GLY A 130 11.15 0.66 9.41
N PRO A 131 11.96 0.22 10.38
CA PRO A 131 12.06 -1.19 10.76
C PRO A 131 10.72 -1.83 11.13
N LEU A 132 9.87 -1.16 11.93
CA LEU A 132 8.55 -1.66 12.29
C LEU A 132 7.60 -1.70 11.10
N ASN A 133 7.67 -0.71 10.20
CA ASN A 133 6.94 -0.74 8.94
C ASN A 133 7.37 -1.93 8.06
N GLY A 134 8.67 -2.20 7.99
CA GLY A 134 9.21 -3.37 7.30
C GLY A 134 8.75 -4.69 7.93
N GLN A 135 8.67 -4.76 9.26
CA GLN A 135 8.12 -5.92 9.97
C GLN A 135 6.63 -6.12 9.71
N LYS A 136 5.86 -5.03 9.60
CA LYS A 136 4.44 -5.08 9.24
C LYS A 136 4.24 -5.65 7.84
N GLY A 137 4.99 -5.18 6.85
CA GLY A 137 4.85 -5.66 5.47
C GLY A 137 3.42 -5.52 4.93
N ASP A 138 2.85 -6.61 4.39
CA ASP A 138 1.46 -6.68 3.91
C ASP A 138 0.48 -7.29 4.94
N ALA A 139 0.87 -7.35 6.21
CA ALA A 139 0.04 -7.86 7.29
C ALA A 139 -1.22 -7.03 7.53
N ASP A 140 -2.30 -7.72 7.89
CA ASP A 140 -3.52 -7.12 8.44
C ASP A 140 -3.51 -7.12 9.98
N ALA A 141 -4.58 -6.60 10.60
CA ALA A 141 -4.72 -6.54 12.05
C ALA A 141 -4.68 -7.90 12.77
N ALA A 142 -4.94 -9.01 12.06
CA ALA A 142 -4.80 -10.35 12.64
C ALA A 142 -3.35 -10.79 12.73
N THR A 143 -2.53 -10.37 11.77
CA THR A 143 -1.13 -10.80 11.63
C THR A 143 -0.17 -9.87 12.37
N TRP A 144 -0.42 -8.56 12.35
CA TRP A 144 0.47 -7.57 12.95
C TRP A 144 -0.30 -6.42 13.61
N LEU A 145 0.15 -6.04 14.81
CA LEU A 145 -0.29 -4.84 15.53
C LEU A 145 0.95 -4.10 16.04
N PRO A 146 0.93 -2.77 16.11
CA PRO A 146 2.04 -2.00 16.65
C PRO A 146 2.49 -2.49 18.03
N PRO A 147 3.81 -2.55 18.31
CA PRO A 147 4.33 -2.83 19.64
C PRO A 147 3.81 -1.84 20.70
N ASN A 148 3.66 -0.57 20.35
CA ASN A 148 3.03 0.44 21.20
C ASN A 148 1.55 0.13 21.42
N ARG A 149 1.25 -0.48 22.57
CA ARG A 149 -0.11 -0.92 22.91
C ARG A 149 -1.09 0.24 23.06
N ALA A 150 -0.63 1.40 23.53
CA ALA A 150 -1.47 2.57 23.73
C ALA A 150 -2.03 3.10 22.39
N TYR A 151 -1.31 2.88 21.29
CA TYR A 151 -1.73 3.34 19.96
C TYR A 151 -2.65 2.35 19.21
N ARG A 152 -2.80 1.10 19.68
CA ARG A 152 -3.51 0.05 18.92
C ARG A 152 -4.96 0.38 18.59
N CYS A 153 -5.67 1.09 19.47
CA CYS A 153 -7.04 1.53 19.22
C CYS A 153 -7.10 2.49 18.02
N ALA A 154 -6.24 3.50 17.99
CA ALA A 154 -6.17 4.46 16.88
C ALA A 154 -5.72 3.78 15.57
N TYR A 155 -4.73 2.88 15.64
CA TYR A 155 -4.28 2.09 14.49
C TYR A 155 -5.42 1.26 13.86
N VAL A 156 -6.14 0.48 14.68
CA VAL A 156 -7.24 -0.35 14.21
C VAL A 156 -8.41 0.50 13.74
N ALA A 157 -8.75 1.58 14.45
CA ALA A 157 -9.80 2.50 14.02
C ALA A 157 -9.49 3.13 12.65
N ARG A 158 -8.23 3.47 12.38
CA ARG A 158 -7.80 3.94 11.06
C ARG A 158 -7.96 2.88 9.99
N GLN A 159 -7.55 1.64 10.23
CA GLN A 159 -7.76 0.55 9.27
C GLN A 159 -9.24 0.32 8.97
N VAL A 160 -10.09 0.29 10.00
CA VAL A 160 -11.55 0.15 9.84
C VAL A 160 -12.12 1.29 8.99
N GLY A 161 -11.71 2.52 9.28
CA GLY A 161 -12.15 3.70 8.54
C GLY A 161 -11.77 3.67 7.06
N VAL A 162 -10.50 3.36 6.78
CA VAL A 162 -10.00 3.22 5.40
C VAL A 162 -10.77 2.10 4.68
N LYS A 163 -10.92 0.93 5.30
CA LYS A 163 -11.65 -0.19 4.67
C LYS A 163 -13.12 0.14 4.41
N ALA A 164 -13.77 0.87 5.32
CA ALA A 164 -15.14 1.33 5.13
C ALA A 164 -15.29 2.34 3.99
N ILE A 165 -14.39 3.33 3.87
CA ILE A 165 -14.43 4.33 2.78
C ILE A 165 -14.25 3.66 1.41
N TYR A 166 -13.33 2.72 1.32
CA TYR A 166 -12.94 2.10 0.06
C TYR A 166 -13.71 0.81 -0.27
N GLY A 167 -14.64 0.38 0.59
CA GLY A 167 -15.40 -0.85 0.40
C GLY A 167 -14.52 -2.11 0.38
N LEU A 168 -13.42 -2.11 1.13
CA LEU A 168 -12.56 -3.28 1.29
C LEU A 168 -13.18 -4.25 2.30
N TRP A 169 -13.24 -5.53 1.97
CA TRP A 169 -13.66 -6.56 2.92
C TRP A 169 -12.52 -6.93 3.88
N VAL A 170 -12.86 -7.67 4.92
CA VAL A 170 -11.91 -8.25 5.88
C VAL A 170 -12.03 -9.77 5.89
N THR A 171 -11.00 -10.45 6.36
CA THR A 171 -11.16 -11.88 6.72
C THR A 171 -11.84 -11.99 8.09
N GLN A 172 -12.41 -13.16 8.41
CA GLN A 172 -12.98 -13.38 9.74
C GLN A 172 -11.93 -13.14 10.84
N ALA A 173 -10.72 -13.67 10.68
CA ALA A 173 -9.65 -13.50 11.65
C ALA A 173 -9.25 -12.02 11.85
N GLU A 174 -9.25 -11.24 10.77
CA GLU A 174 -9.00 -9.79 10.84
C GLU A 174 -10.12 -9.06 11.56
N GLN A 175 -11.39 -9.33 11.23
CA GLN A 175 -12.52 -8.72 11.92
C GLN A 175 -12.50 -9.04 13.42
N ASP A 176 -12.26 -10.30 13.77
CA ASP A 176 -12.15 -10.74 15.17
C ASP A 176 -11.01 -10.00 15.89
N ALA A 177 -9.89 -9.76 15.21
CA ALA A 177 -8.79 -8.99 15.75
C ALA A 177 -9.13 -7.52 15.94
N MET A 178 -9.79 -6.90 14.96
CA MET A 178 -10.24 -5.51 15.04
C MET A 178 -11.23 -5.32 16.19
N VAL A 179 -12.26 -6.17 16.27
CA VAL A 179 -13.28 -6.15 17.33
C VAL A 179 -12.65 -6.38 18.70
N ARG A 180 -11.73 -7.35 18.84
CA ARG A 180 -11.03 -7.62 20.11
C ARG A 180 -10.25 -6.40 20.60
N VAL A 181 -9.51 -5.73 19.71
CA VAL A 181 -8.76 -4.51 20.09
C VAL A 181 -9.73 -3.39 20.47
N LEU A 182 -10.72 -3.12 19.61
CA LEU A 182 -11.65 -2.00 19.80
C LEU A 182 -12.62 -2.21 20.98
N SER A 183 -12.84 -3.45 21.42
CA SER A 183 -13.59 -3.74 22.65
C SER A 183 -12.90 -3.22 23.91
N THR A 184 -11.59 -2.96 23.87
CA THR A 184 -10.85 -2.33 24.98
C THR A 184 -11.00 -0.80 25.01
N CYS A 185 -11.56 -0.22 23.94
CA CYS A 185 -11.75 1.21 23.72
C CYS A 185 -13.03 1.46 22.89
N PRO A 186 -14.21 1.08 23.42
CA PRO A 186 -15.47 1.03 22.64
C PRO A 186 -15.97 2.39 22.14
N ASP A 187 -15.45 3.48 22.72
CA ASP A 187 -15.76 4.85 22.33
C ASP A 187 -14.75 5.44 21.35
N GLN A 188 -13.73 4.68 20.93
CA GLN A 188 -12.73 5.11 19.95
C GLN A 188 -13.45 5.58 18.66
N PRO A 189 -13.30 6.86 18.28
CA PRO A 189 -13.86 7.35 17.04
C PRO A 189 -13.07 6.81 15.85
N LEU A 190 -13.73 6.76 14.69
CA LEU A 190 -13.03 6.71 13.42
C LEU A 190 -12.18 8.00 13.25
N PRO A 191 -11.06 7.96 12.51
CA PRO A 191 -10.30 9.18 12.23
C PRO A 191 -11.16 10.27 11.57
N ASP A 192 -10.81 11.53 11.80
CA ASP A 192 -11.52 12.67 11.23
C ASP A 192 -11.60 12.58 9.70
N GLY A 193 -12.75 12.99 9.15
CA GLY A 193 -13.05 12.87 7.72
C GLY A 193 -13.52 11.49 7.24
N VAL A 194 -13.49 10.46 8.11
CA VAL A 194 -14.00 9.11 7.78
C VAL A 194 -15.49 8.97 8.11
N GLY A 195 -15.96 9.48 9.26
CA GLY A 195 -17.35 9.32 9.71
C GLY A 195 -18.38 9.97 8.78
N ALA A 196 -18.03 11.07 8.11
CA ALA A 196 -18.87 11.73 7.11
C ALA A 196 -18.86 11.01 5.75
N ALA A 197 -17.71 10.44 5.36
CA ALA A 197 -17.55 9.73 4.09
C ALA A 197 -18.20 8.33 4.12
N ALA A 198 -18.10 7.59 5.23
CA ALA A 198 -18.77 6.30 5.41
C ALA A 198 -20.30 6.43 5.46
N ALA A 199 -20.83 7.54 6.02
CA ALA A 199 -22.27 7.84 6.01
C ALA A 199 -22.78 8.32 4.64
N ALA A 200 -21.92 8.95 3.83
CA ALA A 200 -22.25 9.38 2.46
C ALA A 200 -21.97 8.30 1.39
N GLY A 201 -21.17 7.29 1.71
CA GLY A 201 -20.65 6.26 0.80
C GLY A 201 -21.54 5.04 0.61
N GLY A 202 -22.82 5.09 1.00
CA GLY A 202 -23.81 4.04 0.68
C GLY A 202 -24.13 3.88 -0.81
N ALA A 203 -23.43 4.58 -1.70
CA ALA A 203 -23.57 4.47 -3.14
C ALA A 203 -22.25 4.80 -3.86
N ALA A 204 -21.29 3.87 -3.82
CA ALA A 204 -20.23 3.81 -4.82
C ALA A 204 -20.05 2.36 -5.28
N ALA A 205 -20.69 2.10 -6.42
CA ALA A 205 -20.48 1.01 -7.37
C ALA A 205 -20.57 -0.43 -6.85
N ALA A 206 -21.80 -0.95 -6.83
CA ALA A 206 -22.02 -2.18 -7.58
C ALA A 206 -21.46 -1.95 -9.00
N GLY A 207 -20.30 -2.56 -9.30
CA GLY A 207 -19.90 -2.72 -10.69
C GLY A 207 -21.07 -3.35 -11.45
N PRO A 208 -21.28 -3.00 -12.74
CA PRO A 208 -22.29 -3.69 -13.53
C PRO A 208 -22.04 -5.19 -13.43
N ALA A 209 -23.13 -5.96 -13.35
CA ALA A 209 -23.09 -7.42 -13.40
C ALA A 209 -22.10 -7.88 -14.49
N PRO A 210 -21.31 -8.93 -14.26
CA PRO A 210 -20.36 -9.40 -15.25
C PRO A 210 -21.12 -9.63 -16.56
N VAL A 211 -20.78 -8.83 -17.58
CA VAL A 211 -21.26 -9.08 -18.93
C VAL A 211 -20.84 -10.51 -19.27
N PRO A 212 -21.73 -11.38 -19.76
CA PRO A 212 -21.34 -12.72 -20.17
C PRO A 212 -20.18 -12.59 -21.15
N ALA A 213 -19.05 -13.21 -20.83
CA ALA A 213 -17.91 -13.24 -21.70
C ALA A 213 -18.37 -13.67 -23.12
N PRO A 214 -18.02 -12.93 -24.18
CA PRO A 214 -18.28 -13.41 -25.52
C PRO A 214 -17.57 -14.77 -25.71
N ALA A 215 -18.27 -15.72 -26.33
CA ALA A 215 -17.72 -17.02 -26.67
C ALA A 215 -16.37 -16.85 -27.40
N PRO A 216 -15.36 -17.70 -27.12
CA PRO A 216 -14.01 -17.50 -27.62
C PRO A 216 -14.03 -17.61 -29.15
N THR A 217 -13.80 -16.49 -29.82
CA THR A 217 -13.28 -16.52 -31.18
C THR A 217 -11.81 -16.91 -31.09
N SER A 218 -11.47 -17.99 -31.79
CA SER A 218 -10.11 -18.51 -31.91
C SER A 218 -9.16 -17.44 -32.45
N GLY A 219 -8.46 -16.76 -31.54
CA GLY A 219 -7.28 -15.96 -31.86
C GLY A 219 -6.10 -16.86 -32.23
N PRO A 220 -5.08 -16.32 -32.93
CA PRO A 220 -3.88 -17.08 -33.29
C PRO A 220 -3.16 -17.58 -32.02
N ALA A 221 -2.56 -18.77 -32.11
CA ALA A 221 -1.88 -19.44 -31.00
C ALA A 221 -0.85 -18.54 -30.28
N PRO A 222 -0.65 -18.72 -28.95
CA PRO A 222 0.43 -18.05 -28.21
C PRO A 222 1.79 -18.35 -28.83
N ALA A 223 2.68 -17.35 -28.86
CA ALA A 223 4.09 -17.58 -29.15
C ALA A 223 4.67 -18.57 -28.11
N PRO A 224 5.58 -19.47 -28.52
CA PRO A 224 6.11 -20.52 -27.63
C PRO A 224 6.80 -19.91 -26.41
N ALA A 225 6.63 -20.58 -25.26
CA ALA A 225 7.34 -20.26 -24.03
C ALA A 225 8.87 -20.22 -24.27
N PRO A 226 9.62 -19.34 -23.58
CA PRO A 226 11.07 -19.33 -23.67
C PRO A 226 11.63 -20.72 -23.31
N ALA A 227 12.48 -21.25 -24.18
CA ALA A 227 13.19 -22.50 -23.92
C ALA A 227 14.18 -22.31 -22.77
N ASP A 228 14.54 -23.40 -22.07
CA ASP A 228 15.64 -23.48 -21.08
C ASP A 228 17.04 -23.20 -21.67
N VAL A 229 17.11 -22.65 -22.88
CA VAL A 229 18.34 -22.34 -23.61
C VAL A 229 18.68 -20.87 -23.40
N PRO A 230 19.91 -20.53 -22.97
CA PRO A 230 20.33 -19.15 -22.80
C PRO A 230 20.10 -18.31 -24.05
N TYR A 231 19.56 -17.09 -23.90
CA TYR A 231 19.40 -16.17 -25.03
C TYR A 231 20.76 -15.89 -25.67
N ALA A 232 20.82 -15.85 -27.01
CA ALA A 232 22.07 -15.60 -27.71
C ALA A 232 22.71 -14.24 -27.36
N ASN A 233 21.87 -13.22 -27.09
CA ASN A 233 22.29 -11.88 -26.67
C ASN A 233 21.09 -11.10 -26.09
N CYS A 234 21.35 -9.90 -25.57
CA CYS A 234 20.32 -9.05 -24.97
C CYS A 234 19.26 -8.51 -25.92
N ALA A 235 19.56 -8.42 -27.22
CA ALA A 235 18.54 -8.04 -28.21
C ALA A 235 17.48 -9.14 -28.35
N ALA A 236 17.90 -10.42 -28.33
CA ALA A 236 16.98 -11.55 -28.35
C ALA A 236 16.14 -11.63 -27.06
N ALA A 237 16.76 -11.39 -25.89
CA ALA A 237 16.04 -11.35 -24.61
C ALA A 237 14.98 -10.24 -24.58
N ARG A 238 15.29 -9.02 -25.05
CA ARG A 238 14.33 -7.91 -25.15
C ARG A 238 13.23 -8.18 -26.18
N ALA A 239 13.57 -8.74 -27.34
CA ALA A 239 12.58 -9.10 -28.36
C ALA A 239 11.59 -10.17 -27.87
N ALA A 240 12.02 -11.04 -26.96
CA ALA A 240 11.18 -12.02 -26.28
C ALA A 240 10.44 -11.47 -25.05
N GLY A 241 10.65 -10.19 -24.69
CA GLY A 241 10.04 -9.57 -23.51
C GLY A 241 10.59 -10.08 -22.17
N ALA A 242 11.78 -10.69 -22.16
CA ALA A 242 12.36 -11.35 -20.99
C ALA A 242 13.44 -10.53 -20.26
N ALA A 243 13.80 -9.34 -20.75
CA ALA A 243 14.81 -8.49 -20.11
C ALA A 243 14.18 -7.55 -19.07
N PRO A 244 14.81 -7.32 -17.90
CA PRO A 244 16.08 -7.93 -17.44
C PRO A 244 15.94 -9.42 -17.09
N VAL A 245 16.95 -10.23 -17.44
CA VAL A 245 16.97 -11.69 -17.22
C VAL A 245 17.82 -11.99 -15.98
N HIS A 246 17.25 -12.53 -14.91
CA HIS A 246 17.96 -12.75 -13.64
C HIS A 246 18.63 -14.12 -13.61
N ARG A 247 19.69 -14.24 -12.81
CA ARG A 247 20.37 -15.52 -12.57
C ARG A 247 19.40 -16.55 -11.99
N GLY A 248 19.09 -17.57 -12.79
CA GLY A 248 18.13 -18.61 -12.44
C GLY A 248 16.86 -18.59 -13.30
N ASP A 249 16.62 -17.50 -14.02
CA ASP A 249 15.52 -17.41 -14.98
C ASP A 249 15.79 -18.29 -16.21
N PRO A 250 14.75 -18.92 -16.79
CA PRO A 250 14.85 -19.59 -18.09
C PRO A 250 15.39 -18.63 -19.15
N GLY A 251 16.48 -19.03 -19.82
CA GLY A 251 17.15 -18.18 -20.81
C GLY A 251 18.29 -17.31 -20.27
N TYR A 252 18.59 -17.34 -18.97
CA TYR A 252 19.79 -16.70 -18.42
C TYR A 252 21.07 -17.37 -18.92
N GLY A 253 22.07 -16.55 -19.29
CA GLY A 253 23.43 -16.99 -19.56
C GLY A 253 24.42 -15.95 -19.06
N LYS A 254 25.56 -16.39 -18.51
CA LYS A 254 26.60 -15.50 -17.96
C LYS A 254 27.12 -14.46 -18.95
N HIS A 255 27.00 -14.72 -20.26
CA HIS A 255 27.38 -13.78 -21.31
C HIS A 255 26.40 -12.60 -21.48
N LEU A 256 25.24 -12.64 -20.82
CA LEU A 256 24.24 -11.57 -20.79
C LEU A 256 24.45 -10.61 -19.60
N ASP A 257 25.21 -11.05 -18.60
CA ASP A 257 25.47 -10.41 -17.31
C ASP A 257 26.94 -9.93 -17.34
N ARG A 258 27.14 -8.70 -17.85
CA ARG A 258 28.47 -8.18 -18.19
C ARG A 258 29.29 -7.86 -16.95
N ASP A 259 28.66 -7.39 -15.89
CA ASP A 259 29.29 -6.97 -14.65
C ASP A 259 29.26 -8.06 -13.55
N GLY A 260 28.48 -9.13 -13.76
CA GLY A 260 28.50 -10.36 -12.98
C GLY A 260 27.60 -10.31 -11.74
N ASP A 261 26.73 -9.31 -11.64
CA ASP A 261 25.90 -9.04 -10.46
C ASP A 261 24.68 -9.98 -10.33
N GLY A 262 24.37 -10.72 -11.40
CA GLY A 262 23.23 -11.63 -11.47
C GLY A 262 22.04 -11.09 -12.25
N VAL A 263 22.14 -9.90 -12.86
CA VAL A 263 21.12 -9.26 -13.69
C VAL A 263 21.65 -9.14 -15.12
N GLY A 264 21.16 -10.01 -16.01
CA GLY A 264 21.49 -9.97 -17.42
C GLY A 264 20.66 -8.94 -18.18
N CYS A 265 21.29 -8.22 -19.09
CA CYS A 265 20.63 -7.31 -20.04
C CYS A 265 19.94 -6.08 -19.45
N GLU A 266 20.47 -5.57 -18.34
CA GLU A 266 20.28 -4.19 -17.86
C GLU A 266 20.56 -3.12 -18.94
#